data_AF-A0A0A8EXI6-F1
#
_entry.id   AF-A0A0A8EXI6-F1
#
_cell.length_a   1.000
_cell.length_b   1.000
_cell.length_c   1.000
_cell.angle_alpha   90.00
_cell.angle_beta   90.00
_cell.angle_gamma   90.00
#
_symmetry.space_group_name_H-M   'P 1'
#
loop_
_entity.id
_entity.type
_entity.pdbx_description
1 polymer ?
#
loop_
_entity_poly.entity_id
_entity_poly.type
_entity_poly.pdbx_seq_one_letter_code
_entity_poly.pdbx_strand_id
1 'polypeptide(L)' 'MSNPQQLRYSKEHKWLSAAEDGVATIGVTEHAANALGDVVFVQLPEVGTP' A
#
# COMPACT_ATOMS: atom_id res chain seq x y z
N MET A 1 14.12 -5.38 -8.06
CA MET A 1 13.32 -4.34 -7.38
C MET A 1 12.47 -3.63 -8.41
N SER A 2 11.25 -4.10 -8.61
CA SER A 2 10.29 -3.43 -9.50
C SER A 2 9.56 -2.38 -8.66
N ASN A 3 9.99 -1.12 -8.75
CA ASN A 3 9.21 0.00 -8.24
C ASN A 3 8.32 0.46 -9.41
N PRO A 4 7.03 0.10 -9.46
CA PRO A 4 6.20 0.45 -10.61
C PRO A 4 6.14 1.98 -10.69
N GLN A 5 6.53 2.54 -11.83
CA GLN A 5 6.72 3.98 -12.01
C GLN A 5 5.42 4.80 -11.88
N GLN A 6 4.28 4.14 -11.68
CA GLN A 6 2.96 4.74 -11.53
C GLN A 6 2.48 4.82 -10.08
N LEU A 7 3.31 4.44 -9.10
CA LEU A 7 2.94 4.53 -7.68
C LEU A 7 3.47 5.81 -7.03
N ARG A 8 2.69 6.36 -6.11
CA ARG A 8 3.12 7.38 -5.14
C ARG A 8 3.52 6.69 -3.84
N TYR A 9 4.55 7.21 -3.17
CA TYR A 9 5.10 6.60 -1.95
C TYR A 9 5.03 7.58 -0.77
N SER A 10 4.80 7.05 0.43
CA SER A 10 4.88 7.81 1.69
C SER A 10 6.18 7.50 2.44
N LYS A 11 6.54 8.35 3.41
CA LYS A 11 7.71 8.12 4.27
C LYS A 11 7.51 6.92 5.20
N GLU A 12 6.27 6.55 5.44
CA GLU A 12 5.84 5.42 6.27
C GLU A 12 5.78 4.11 5.47
N HIS A 13 6.51 4.02 4.36
CA HIS A 13 6.65 2.82 3.53
C HIS A 13 5.33 2.28 2.96
N LYS A 14 4.38 3.17 2.70
CA LYS A 14 3.14 2.87 1.98
C LYS A 14 3.23 3.34 0.54
N TRP A 15 2.44 2.73 -0.34
CA TRP A 15 2.26 3.18 -1.71
C TRP A 15 0.79 3.34 -2.07
N LEU A 16 0.51 4.23 -3.02
CA LEU A 16 -0.79 4.45 -3.65
C LEU A 16 -0.66 4.28 -5.17
N SER A 17 -1.61 3.58 -5.80
CA SER A 17 -1.73 3.56 -7.25
C SER A 17 -2.14 4.94 -7.78
N ALA A 18 -1.98 5.16 -9.08
CA ALA A 18 -2.76 6.18 -9.76
C ALA A 18 -4.25 5.93 -9.50
N ALA A 19 -5.01 7.02 -9.34
CA ALA A 19 -6.45 6.92 -9.21
C ALA A 19 -7.07 6.64 -10.58
N GLU A 20 -7.92 5.63 -10.64
CA GLU A 20 -8.76 5.30 -11.79
C GLU A 20 -10.21 5.46 -11.34
N ASP A 21 -10.98 6.30 -12.04
CA ASP A 21 -12.36 6.66 -11.68
C ASP A 21 -12.54 7.13 -10.21
N GLY A 22 -11.53 7.84 -9.69
CA GLY A 22 -11.52 8.34 -8.32
C GLY A 22 -11.19 7.28 -7.26
N VAL A 23 -10.89 6.05 -7.66
CA VAL A 23 -10.50 4.95 -6.78
C VAL A 23 -9.00 4.69 -6.91
N ALA A 24 -8.32 4.60 -5.78
CA ALA A 24 -6.91 4.23 -5.71
C ALA A 24 -6.72 3.00 -4.82
N THR A 25 -5.73 2.19 -5.15
CA THR A 25 -5.30 1.06 -4.31
C THR A 25 -4.15 1.52 -3.41
N ILE A 26 -4.21 1.15 -2.13
CA ILE A 26 -3.14 1.39 -1.15
C ILE A 26 -2.51 0.07 -0.71
N GLY A 27 -1.20 0.08 -0.47
CA GLY A 27 -0.47 -1.06 0.09
C GLY A 27 0.80 -0.65 0.82
N VAL A 28 1.57 -1.64 1.27
CA VAL A 28 2.92 -1.45 1.83
C VAL A 28 3.98 -1.76 0.79
N THR A 29 5.11 -1.05 0.85
CA THR A 29 6.25 -1.27 -0.06
C THR A 29 6.86 -2.66 0.11
N GLU A 30 7.54 -3.16 -0.92
CA GLU A 30 8.31 -4.40 -0.87
C GLU A 30 9.33 -4.40 0.30
N HIS A 31 9.96 -3.25 0.55
CA HIS A 31 10.86 -3.08 1.69
C HIS A 31 10.15 -3.32 3.04
N ALA A 32 8.98 -2.72 3.24
CA ALA A 32 8.21 -2.91 4.47
C ALA A 32 7.69 -4.35 4.60
N ALA A 33 7.20 -4.95 3.52
CA ALA A 33 6.77 -6.35 3.53
C ALA A 33 7.90 -7.30 3.95
N ASN A 34 9.09 -7.13 3.36
CA ASN A 34 10.26 -7.94 3.71
C ASN A 34 10.74 -7.69 5.15
N ALA A 35 10.63 -6.46 5.66
CA ALA A 35 10.99 -6.14 7.03
C ALA A 35 10.01 -6.75 8.06
N LEU A 36 8.73 -6.89 7.69
CA LEU A 36 7.70 -7.55 8.51
C LEU A 36 7.86 -9.08 8.51
N GLY A 37 8.39 -9.66 7.43
CA GLY A 37 8.46 -11.11 7.24
C GLY A 37 7.08 -11.70 6.93
N ASP A 38 6.82 -12.91 7.42
CA ASP A 38 5.55 -13.59 7.16
C ASP A 38 4.39 -12.93 7.91
N VAL A 39 3.58 -12.18 7.16
CA VAL A 39 2.40 -11.50 7.70
C VAL A 39 1.28 -12.52 7.93
N VAL A 40 0.92 -12.72 9.20
CA VAL A 40 -0.15 -13.66 9.61
C VAL A 40 -1.49 -12.99 9.90
N PHE A 41 -1.52 -11.67 10.04
CA PHE A 41 -2.73 -10.91 10.34
C PHE A 41 -2.63 -9.47 9.79
N VAL A 42 -3.75 -8.97 9.27
CA VAL A 42 -3.91 -7.57 8.83
C VAL A 42 -5.26 -7.08 9.30
N GLN A 43 -5.27 -5.93 9.99
CA GLN A 43 -6.50 -5.22 10.31
C GLN A 43 -6.76 -4.15 9.26
N LEU A 44 -7.84 -4.32 8.51
CA LEU A 44 -8.31 -3.34 7.53
C LEU A 44 -9.41 -2.46 8.14
N PRO A 45 -9.55 -1.20 7.71
CA PRO A 45 -10.69 -0.38 8.09
C PRO A 45 -11.98 -0.96 7.51
N GLU A 46 -13.11 -0.64 8.14
CA GLU A 46 -14.42 -0.93 7.56
C GLU A 46 -14.67 -0.03 6.34
N VAL A 47 -15.37 -0.56 5.34
CA VAL A 47 -15.74 0.20 4.15
C VAL A 47 -16.62 1.39 4.55
N GLY A 48 -16.26 2.58 4.06
CA GLY A 48 -16.98 3.82 4.38
C GLY A 48 -16.56 4.48 5.69
N THR A 49 -15.52 3.98 6.37
CA THR A 49 -14.89 4.69 7.50
C THR A 49 -14.28 6.00 6.99
N PRO A 50 -14.54 7.15 7.66
CA PRO A 50 -14.02 8.45 7.26
C PRO A 50 -12.49 8.57 7.35
#